data_AF-A0A257GV94-F1
#
_entry.id   AF-A0A257GV94-F1
#
_cell.length_a   1.000
_cell.length_b   1.000
_cell.length_c   1.000
_cell.angle_alpha   90.00
_cell.angle_beta   90.00
_cell.angle_gamma   90.00
#
_symmetry.space_group_name_H-M   'P 1'
#
loop_
_entity.id
_entity.type
_entity.pdbx_description
1 polymer ?
#
loop_
_entity_poly.entity_id
_entity_poly.type
_entity_poly.pdbx_seq_one_letter_code
_entity_poly.pdbx_strand_id
1 'polypeptide(L)'
;MSLAPGRPKQARTAAREGEGLSSNTPVRVVLDTNVVLSALVFGGGAAGRVRRAWQQGAILPLASIATVQELVRVLAYPKFRLAQVEQGELLADSLPYAETVRIPRPP
;
A
#
# COMPACT_ATOMS: atom_id res chain seq x y z
N MET A 1 48.99 -35.68 -7.25
CA MET A 1 48.19 -36.92 -7.40
C MET A 1 47.45 -37.11 -6.09
N SER A 2 46.15 -37.40 -5.96
CA SER A 2 44.99 -37.53 -6.84
C SER A 2 43.87 -38.09 -5.93
N LEU A 3 42.72 -37.41 -5.83
CA LEU A 3 41.36 -37.95 -5.52
C LEU A 3 41.13 -38.70 -4.18
N ALA A 4 40.01 -38.60 -3.44
CA ALA A 4 38.65 -38.10 -3.68
C ALA A 4 37.92 -37.89 -2.31
N PRO A 5 36.73 -37.25 -2.28
CA PRO A 5 35.98 -36.89 -1.07
C PRO A 5 34.85 -37.89 -0.72
N GLY A 6 34.38 -37.88 0.54
CA GLY A 6 33.15 -38.55 0.96
C GLY A 6 32.79 -38.15 2.40
N ARG A 7 31.54 -37.91 2.83
CA ARG A 7 30.20 -38.05 2.25
C ARG A 7 29.29 -36.92 2.77
N PRO A 8 28.25 -36.52 2.02
CA PRO A 8 27.21 -35.63 2.49
C PRO A 8 26.19 -36.34 3.40
N LYS A 9 25.67 -35.66 4.42
CA LYS A 9 24.49 -36.10 5.18
C LYS A 9 23.21 -35.71 4.42
N GLN A 10 22.72 -36.62 3.59
CA GLN A 10 21.29 -36.73 3.21
C GLN A 10 20.51 -37.24 4.45
N ALA A 11 19.22 -37.05 4.69
CA ALA A 11 18.11 -36.38 4.03
C ALA A 11 17.03 -36.15 5.11
N ARG A 12 16.23 -35.10 4.96
CA ARG A 12 14.82 -35.15 5.33
C ARG A 12 14.03 -34.45 4.22
N THR A 13 13.57 -35.28 3.28
CA THR A 13 12.58 -34.94 2.27
C THR A 13 11.19 -35.16 2.86
N ALA A 14 10.23 -34.41 2.29
CA ALA A 14 8.78 -34.36 2.50
C ALA A 14 8.35 -33.22 3.45
N ALA A 15 7.56 -32.24 3.04
CA ALA A 15 6.52 -32.27 2.02
C ALA A 15 6.62 -31.09 1.02
N ARG A 16 6.39 -31.42 -0.26
CA ARG A 16 5.89 -30.45 -1.24
C ARG A 16 4.38 -30.50 -1.17
N GLU A 17 3.78 -29.44 -0.67
CA GLU A 17 2.39 -29.04 -0.90
C GLU A 17 2.49 -27.49 -0.86
N GLY A 18 2.30 -26.71 -1.92
CA GLY A 18 1.41 -26.88 -3.03
C GLY A 18 0.41 -25.73 -2.98
N GLU A 19 0.82 -24.49 -3.28
CA GLU A 19 -0.07 -23.46 -3.80
C GLU A 19 0.70 -22.64 -4.83
N GLY A 20 0.17 -22.59 -6.06
CA GLY A 20 0.73 -21.78 -7.12
C GLY A 20 0.76 -20.32 -6.67
N LEU A 21 1.92 -19.68 -6.78
CA LEU A 21 2.05 -18.23 -6.63
C LEU A 21 1.30 -17.58 -7.79
N SER A 22 -0.03 -17.48 -7.68
CA SER A 22 -0.73 -16.38 -8.33
C SER A 22 -0.20 -15.15 -7.61
N SER A 23 0.84 -14.55 -8.16
CA SER A 23 1.27 -13.19 -7.82
C SER A 23 0.08 -12.31 -8.17
N ASN A 24 -0.85 -12.19 -7.23
CA ASN A 24 -2.06 -11.42 -7.42
C ASN A 24 -1.61 -9.98 -7.60
N THR A 25 -1.61 -9.54 -8.86
CA THR A 25 -1.19 -8.19 -9.20
C THR A 25 -2.17 -7.25 -8.49
N PRO A 26 -1.67 -6.25 -7.72
CA PRO A 26 -2.55 -5.34 -7.00
C PRO A 26 -3.55 -4.71 -7.97
N VAL A 27 -4.81 -4.64 -7.56
CA VAL A 27 -5.83 -3.95 -8.37
C VAL A 27 -5.51 -2.46 -8.32
N ARG A 28 -5.20 -1.87 -9.48
CA ARG A 28 -4.92 -0.43 -9.60
C ARG A 28 -6.23 0.34 -9.50
N VAL A 29 -6.32 1.26 -8.55
CA VAL A 29 -7.57 1.97 -8.23
C VAL A 29 -7.34 3.47 -8.10
N VAL A 30 -8.28 4.26 -8.59
CA VAL A 30 -8.38 5.68 -8.25
C VAL A 30 -9.37 5.77 -7.09
N LEU A 31 -8.90 6.21 -5.93
CA LEU A 31 -9.75 6.45 -4.77
C LEU A 31 -10.21 7.90 -4.77
N ASP A 32 -11.50 8.13 -4.52
CA ASP A 32 -11.99 9.48 -4.24
C ASP A 32 -11.28 10.06 -3.00
N THR A 33 -11.06 11.37 -2.99
CA THR A 33 -10.35 12.04 -1.89
C THR A 33 -11.03 11.80 -0.55
N ASN A 34 -12.37 11.71 -0.50
CA ASN A 34 -13.09 11.44 0.75
C ASN A 34 -12.87 10.02 1.26
N VAL A 35 -12.63 9.05 0.36
CA VAL A 35 -12.31 7.67 0.73
C VAL A 35 -10.90 7.61 1.34
N VAL A 36 -9.92 8.28 0.71
CA VAL A 36 -8.55 8.37 1.24
C VAL A 36 -8.56 9.06 2.60
N LEU A 37 -9.22 10.22 2.70
CA LEU A 37 -9.38 10.95 3.95
C LEU A 37 -10.01 10.07 5.04
N SER A 38 -11.10 9.37 4.72
CA SER A 38 -11.78 8.51 5.68
C SER A 38 -10.87 7.38 6.14
N ALA A 39 -10.11 6.77 5.24
CA ALA A 39 -9.18 5.68 5.54
C ALA A 39 -7.96 6.14 6.36
N LEU A 40 -7.57 7.41 6.24
CA LEU A 40 -6.53 8.04 7.05
C LEU A 40 -7.03 8.40 8.46
N VAL A 41 -8.18 9.07 8.54
CA VAL A 41 -8.71 9.60 9.81
C VAL A 41 -9.44 8.54 10.63
N PHE A 42 -10.05 7.54 9.99
CA PHE A 42 -10.83 6.49 10.67
C PHE A 42 -10.22 5.10 10.46
N GLY A 43 -9.78 4.46 11.56
CA GLY A 43 -9.20 3.11 11.51
C GLY A 43 -10.20 1.94 11.39
N GLY A 44 -11.50 2.22 11.50
CA GLY A 44 -12.55 1.21 11.59
C GLY A 44 -13.38 1.01 10.32
N GLY A 45 -14.23 -0.03 10.32
CA GLY A 45 -15.24 -0.26 9.29
C GLY A 45 -14.69 -0.41 7.87
N ALA A 46 -15.41 0.16 6.89
CA ALA A 46 -15.01 0.11 5.48
C ALA A 46 -13.72 0.89 5.21
N ALA A 47 -13.55 2.06 5.83
CA ALA A 47 -12.36 2.89 5.72
C ALA A 47 -11.08 2.15 6.17
N GLY A 48 -11.14 1.51 7.33
CA GLY A 48 -10.04 0.67 7.83
C GLY A 48 -9.75 -0.54 6.94
N ARG A 49 -10.76 -1.11 6.26
CA ARG A 49 -10.54 -2.19 5.28
C ARG A 49 -9.82 -1.68 4.04
N VAL A 50 -10.17 -0.49 3.53
CA VAL A 50 -9.47 0.13 2.38
C VAL A 50 -8.00 0.40 2.75
N ARG A 51 -7.76 0.96 3.94
CA ARG A 51 -6.40 1.19 4.44
C ARG A 51 -5.57 -0.09 4.49
N ARG A 52 -6.13 -1.16 5.08
CA ARG A 52 -5.45 -2.46 5.13
C ARG A 52 -5.20 -3.05 3.74
N ALA A 53 -6.17 -2.91 2.82
CA ALA A 53 -6.04 -3.45 1.47
C ALA A 53 -4.86 -2.81 0.70
N TRP A 54 -4.63 -1.49 0.81
CA TRP A 54 -3.46 -0.89 0.18
C TRP A 54 -2.16 -1.24 0.92
N GLN A 55 -2.18 -1.31 2.26
CA GLN A 55 -0.99 -1.67 3.05
C GLN A 55 -0.53 -3.11 2.80
N GLN A 56 -1.46 -4.00 2.48
CA GLN A 56 -1.22 -5.40 2.14
C GLN A 56 -0.91 -5.61 0.66
N GLY A 57 -0.95 -4.57 -0.17
CA GLY A 57 -0.74 -4.68 -1.61
C GLY A 57 -1.87 -5.41 -2.35
N ALA A 58 -3.08 -5.47 -1.78
CA ALA A 58 -4.25 -5.99 -2.49
C ALA A 58 -4.78 -4.98 -3.53
N ILE A 59 -4.63 -3.69 -3.23
CA ILE A 59 -4.91 -2.58 -4.15
C ILE A 59 -3.68 -1.68 -4.26
N LEU A 60 -3.52 -1.03 -5.41
CA LEU A 60 -2.51 0.00 -5.66
C LEU A 60 -3.22 1.33 -5.95
N PRO A 61 -3.31 2.23 -4.97
CA PRO A 61 -3.85 3.58 -5.17
C PRO A 61 -3.06 4.33 -6.24
N LEU A 62 -3.76 4.94 -7.19
CA LEU A 62 -3.18 5.84 -8.18
C LEU A 62 -3.41 7.28 -7.70
N ALA A 63 -2.33 8.05 -7.62
CA ALA A 63 -2.38 9.44 -7.19
C ALA A 63 -1.77 10.36 -8.26
N SER A 64 -2.45 11.47 -8.53
CA SER A 64 -1.89 12.57 -9.32
C SER A 64 -1.44 13.70 -8.38
N ILE A 65 -0.66 14.65 -8.91
CA ILE A 65 -0.29 15.86 -8.16
C ILE A 65 -1.55 16.59 -7.68
N ALA A 66 -2.59 16.69 -8.52
CA ALA A 66 -3.83 17.38 -8.20
C ALA A 66 -4.58 16.72 -7.03
N THR A 67 -4.68 15.39 -7.02
CA THR A 67 -5.38 14.65 -5.94
C THR A 67 -4.60 14.69 -4.63
N VAL A 68 -3.26 14.66 -4.67
CA VAL A 68 -2.42 14.82 -3.47
C VAL A 68 -2.56 16.24 -2.91
N GLN A 69 -2.52 17.27 -3.75
CA GLN A 69 -2.71 18.66 -3.31
C GLN A 69 -4.09 18.89 -2.69
N GLU A 70 -5.14 18.29 -3.26
CA GLU A 70 -6.47 18.34 -2.66
C GLU A 70 -6.50 17.66 -1.30
N LEU A 71 -5.90 16.47 -1.17
CA LEU A 71 -5.82 15.78 0.13
C LEU A 71 -5.09 16.63 1.18
N VAL A 72 -3.96 17.26 0.82
CA VAL A 72 -3.21 18.17 1.72
C VAL A 72 -4.10 19.35 2.17
N ARG A 73 -4.82 19.99 1.24
CA ARG A 73 -5.75 21.08 1.58
C ARG A 73 -6.87 20.61 2.51
N VAL A 74 -7.45 19.45 2.23
CA VAL A 74 -8.56 18.89 3.01
C VAL A 74 -8.12 18.54 4.43
N LEU A 75 -6.95 17.91 4.60
CA LEU A 75 -6.38 17.61 5.93
C LEU A 75 -6.12 18.87 6.75
N ALA A 76 -5.83 20.00 6.11
CA ALA A 76 -5.63 21.28 6.77
C ALA A 76 -6.94 22.00 7.16
N TYR A 77 -8.13 21.48 6.82
CA TYR A 77 -9.38 22.13 7.19
C TYR A 77 -9.60 22.13 8.71
N PRO A 78 -9.91 23.29 9.34
CA PRO A 78 -10.03 23.41 10.80
C PRO A 78 -11.03 22.46 11.44
N LYS A 79 -12.06 22.03 10.69
CA LYS A 79 -13.07 21.08 11.16
C LYS A 79 -12.50 19.72 11.58
N PHE A 80 -11.32 19.34 11.06
CA PHE A 80 -10.64 18.10 11.43
C PHE A 80 -9.76 18.24 12.66
N ARG A 81 -9.43 19.47 13.08
CA ARG A 81 -8.64 19.77 14.29
C ARG A 81 -7.28 19.05 14.32
N LEU A 82 -6.66 18.85 13.15
CA LEU A 82 -5.35 18.21 13.02
C LEU A 82 -4.21 19.23 13.11
N ALA A 83 -3.26 18.99 14.00
CA ALA A 83 -1.98 19.68 14.02
C ALA A 83 -1.16 19.34 12.76
N GLN A 84 -0.21 20.21 12.41
CA GLN A 84 0.60 20.01 11.20
C GLN A 84 1.42 18.70 11.23
N VAL A 85 1.84 18.26 12.43
CA VAL A 85 2.50 16.96 12.60
C VAL A 85 1.57 15.79 12.28
N GLU A 86 0.33 15.83 12.77
CA GLU A 86 -0.68 14.78 12.52
C GLU A 86 -1.04 14.72 11.03
N GLN A 87 -1.14 15.87 10.35
CA GLN A 87 -1.33 15.91 8.89
C GLN A 87 -0.18 15.22 8.16
N GLY A 88 1.07 15.45 8.59
CA GLY A 88 2.26 14.80 8.05
C GLY A 88 2.27 13.29 8.26
N GLU A 89 1.89 12.82 9.46
CA GLU A 89 1.77 11.39 9.79
C GLU A 89 0.72 10.70 8.92
N LEU A 90 -0.45 11.33 8.71
CA LEU A 90 -1.49 10.78 7.82
C LEU A 90 -1.04 10.71 6.36
N LEU A 91 -0.25 11.67 5.88
CA LEU A 91 0.33 11.60 4.54
C LEU A 91 1.37 10.47 4.45
N ALA A 92 2.21 10.30 5.48
CA ALA A 92 3.19 9.21 5.55
C ALA A 92 2.52 7.82 5.59
N ASP A 93 1.28 7.73 6.08
CA ASP A 93 0.49 6.49 6.11
C ASP A 93 -0.12 6.07 4.77
N SER A 94 -0.13 6.96 3.76
CA SER A 94 -0.75 6.70 2.45
C SER A 94 0.21 6.83 1.27
N LEU A 95 1.02 7.88 1.23
CA LEU A 95 1.85 8.20 0.06
C LEU A 95 2.85 7.08 -0.31
N PRO A 96 3.48 6.35 0.64
CA PRO A 96 4.38 5.25 0.29
C PRO A 96 3.70 4.09 -0.45
N TYR A 97 2.38 3.97 -0.37
CA TYR A 97 1.61 2.89 -0.99
C TYR A 97 0.99 3.31 -2.33
N ALA A 98 1.12 4.58 -2.75
CA ALA A 98 0.49 5.09 -3.95
C ALA A 98 1.45 5.14 -5.15
N GLU A 99 0.95 4.78 -6.33
CA GLU A 99 1.64 4.99 -7.61
C GLU A 99 1.33 6.40 -8.13
N THR A 100 2.38 7.19 -8.40
CA THR A 100 2.19 8.51 -9.00
C THR A 100 1.90 8.39 -10.50
N VAL A 101 0.77 8.94 -10.92
CA VAL A 101 0.35 8.97 -12.33
C VAL A 101 0.25 10.40 -12.85
N ARG A 102 0.66 10.60 -14.11
CA ARG A 102 0.47 11.89 -14.81
C ARG A 102 -0.86 11.87 -15.56
N ILE A 103 -1.67 12.89 -15.34
CA ILE A 103 -2.93 13.09 -16.07
C ILE A 103 -2.67 14.13 -17.17
N PRO A 104 -2.76 13.78 -18.47
CA PRO A 104 -2.37 14.66 -19.57
C PRO A 104 -3.21 15.93 -19.72
N ARG A 105 -4.47 15.88 -19.28
CA ARG A 105 -5.37 17.04 -19.16
C ARG A 105 -6.03 16.99 -17.79
N PRO A 106 -5.54 17.76 -16.81
CA PRO A 106 -6.26 17.90 -15.55
C PRO A 106 -7.65 18.54 -15.83
N PRO A 107 -8.68 18.16 -15.05
CA PRO A 107 -10.03 18.72 -15.17
C PRO A 107 -10.07 20.21 -14.84
#